data_AF-A0A3C0Y4V1-F1
#
_entry.id   AF-A0A3C0Y4V1-F1
#
_cell.length_a   1.000
_cell.length_b   1.000
_cell.length_c   1.000
_cell.angle_alpha   90.00
_cell.angle_beta   90.00
_cell.angle_gamma   90.00
#
_symmetry.space_group_name_H-M   'P 1'
#
loop_
_entity.id
_entity.type
_entity.pdbx_description
1 polymer ?
#
loop_
_entity_poly.entity_id
_entity_poly.type
_entity_poly.pdbx_seq_one_letter_code
_entity_poly.pdbx_strand_id
1 'polypeptide(L)'
;MKKIVKSGPASTELIELTKMADASDTATTVPAYWAEACKHLVKKDRVMKRLIPQCGDTCLQARGDAFSTLARSIVGQQISVKAAQTVWHRFAALPKKMTPAHVLRLKVDDMRAAGLSARKVEYLVDLSIQFDAGTVHEK
;
A
#
# COMPACT_ATOMS: atom_id res chain seq x y z
N MET A 1 -28.97 50.64 3.21
CA MET A 1 -28.44 50.45 1.84
C MET A 1 -27.43 49.30 1.84
N LYS A 2 -27.67 48.29 0.98
CA LYS A 2 -26.83 47.20 0.40
C LYS A 2 -25.33 47.18 0.81
N LYS A 3 -24.64 46.08 1.14
CA LYS A 3 -24.51 44.72 0.53
C LYS A 3 -23.97 43.75 1.62
N ILE A 4 -24.49 42.55 1.89
CA ILE A 4 -24.35 41.25 1.20
C ILE A 4 -22.91 40.93 0.73
N VAL A 5 -22.19 40.09 1.49
CA VAL A 5 -21.57 38.83 1.00
C VAL A 5 -21.57 37.84 2.18
N LYS A 6 -22.37 36.78 2.06
CA LYS A 6 -22.35 35.61 2.94
C LYS A 6 -21.16 34.75 2.53
N SER A 7 -20.27 34.43 3.47
CA SER A 7 -19.28 33.35 3.30
C SER A 7 -20.02 32.02 3.26
N GLY A 8 -20.13 31.42 2.08
CA GLY A 8 -20.84 30.16 1.85
C GLY A 8 -20.15 28.94 2.46
N PRO A 9 -20.89 27.83 2.67
CA PRO A 9 -20.41 26.61 3.33
C PRO A 9 -19.68 25.67 2.35
N ALA A 10 -18.79 26.19 1.50
CA ALA A 10 -18.24 25.44 0.36
C ALA A 10 -17.01 24.56 0.69
N SER A 11 -16.63 24.40 1.96
CA SER A 11 -15.40 23.66 2.32
C SER A 11 -15.63 22.36 3.09
N THR A 12 -16.88 21.96 3.35
CA THR A 12 -17.18 20.84 4.26
C THR A 12 -17.77 19.60 3.57
N GLU A 13 -18.02 19.63 2.25
CA GLU A 13 -18.68 18.52 1.52
C GLU A 13 -17.75 17.69 0.61
N LEU A 14 -16.42 17.88 0.65
CA LEU A 14 -15.49 17.17 -0.25
C LEU A 14 -14.84 15.90 0.33
N ILE A 15 -15.26 15.42 1.50
CA ILE A 15 -14.62 14.26 2.16
C ILE A 15 -15.43 12.95 2.02
N GLU A 16 -16.65 12.96 1.48
CA GLU A 16 -17.53 11.78 1.51
C GLU A 16 -17.57 10.86 0.27
N LEU A 17 -16.79 11.10 -0.80
CA LEU A 17 -16.93 10.34 -2.05
C LEU A 17 -15.71 9.52 -2.50
N THR A 18 -14.98 8.86 -1.59
CA THR A 18 -14.07 7.76 -2.03
C THR A 18 -14.13 6.52 -1.15
N LYS A 19 -15.18 6.39 -0.35
CA LYS A 19 -15.50 5.13 0.32
C LYS A 19 -16.27 4.23 -0.63
N MET A 20 -15.56 3.56 -1.54
CA MET A 20 -15.88 2.22 -2.10
C MET A 20 -15.04 1.95 -3.35
N ALA A 21 -14.05 1.07 -3.21
CA ALA A 21 -13.68 -0.02 -4.13
C ALA A 21 -12.23 -0.49 -3.88
N ASP A 22 -11.99 -1.14 -2.74
CA ASP A 22 -11.01 -2.22 -2.67
C ASP A 22 -11.60 -3.30 -1.77
N ALA A 23 -12.54 -4.05 -2.34
CA ALA A 23 -12.97 -5.33 -1.80
C ALA A 23 -11.96 -6.39 -2.27
N SER A 24 -10.76 -6.33 -1.71
CA SER A 24 -9.93 -7.52 -1.52
C SER A 24 -9.94 -7.81 -0.01
N ASP A 25 -10.91 -8.62 0.38
CA ASP A 25 -11.13 -9.10 1.74
C ASP A 25 -9.89 -9.89 2.20
N THR A 26 -8.94 -9.18 2.81
CA THR A 26 -7.76 -9.77 3.45
C THR A 26 -7.85 -9.41 4.91
N ALA A 27 -8.23 -10.42 5.71
CA ALA A 27 -8.39 -10.32 7.15
C ALA A 27 -7.14 -9.66 7.76
N THR A 28 -7.29 -8.41 8.14
CA THR A 28 -6.21 -7.60 8.68
C THR A 28 -6.05 -7.97 10.15
N THR A 29 -5.24 -9.00 10.42
CA THR A 29 -5.02 -9.49 11.78
C THR A 29 -3.86 -8.76 12.43
N VAL A 30 -4.10 -8.19 13.61
CA VAL A 30 -3.04 -7.67 14.47
C VAL A 30 -2.14 -8.84 14.90
N PRO A 31 -0.81 -8.72 14.81
CA PRO A 31 0.09 -9.78 15.26
C PRO A 31 -0.11 -10.10 16.75
N ALA A 32 -0.10 -11.38 17.10
CA ALA A 32 -0.29 -11.84 18.48
C ALA A 32 0.72 -11.22 19.47
N TYR A 33 1.94 -10.91 19.01
CA TYR A 33 3.00 -10.29 19.82
C TYR A 33 2.85 -8.77 19.99
N TRP A 34 1.88 -8.11 19.35
CA TRP A 34 1.80 -6.65 19.29
C TRP A 34 1.74 -5.99 20.68
N ALA A 35 0.83 -6.47 21.53
CA ALA A 35 0.66 -5.91 22.88
C ALA A 35 1.91 -6.10 23.75
N GLU A 36 2.59 -7.24 23.65
CA GLU A 36 3.83 -7.50 24.39
C GLU A 36 4.98 -6.63 23.88
N ALA A 37 5.10 -6.45 22.56
CA ALA A 37 6.09 -5.56 21.95
C ALA A 37 5.90 -4.11 22.41
N CYS A 38 4.67 -3.60 22.42
CA CYS A 38 4.37 -2.26 22.94
C CYS A 38 4.77 -2.12 24.41
N LYS A 39 4.41 -3.09 25.26
CA LYS A 39 4.80 -3.09 26.69
C LYS A 39 6.32 -3.10 26.87
N HIS A 40 7.03 -3.90 26.07
CA HIS A 40 8.48 -3.97 26.11
C HIS A 40 9.12 -2.61 25.79
N LEU A 41 8.68 -1.96 24.71
CA LEU A 41 9.20 -0.65 24.28
C LEU A 41 8.89 0.45 25.30
N VAL A 42 7.68 0.50 25.86
CA VAL A 42 7.30 1.44 26.92
C VAL A 42 8.19 1.30 28.17
N LYS A 43 8.61 0.07 28.49
CA LYS A 43 9.47 -0.20 29.66
C LYS A 43 10.93 0.17 29.41
N LYS A 44 11.43 -0.01 28.18
CA LYS A 44 12.86 0.11 27.84
C LYS A 44 13.27 1.47 27.28
N ASP A 45 12.35 2.22 26.68
CA ASP A 45 12.65 3.46 25.99
C ASP A 45 11.75 4.62 26.48
N ARG A 46 12.37 5.69 26.99
CA ARG A 46 11.67 6.87 27.53
C ARG A 46 10.93 7.67 26.46
N VAL A 47 11.44 7.72 25.24
CA VAL A 47 10.80 8.37 24.09
C VAL A 47 9.58 7.56 23.68
N MET A 48 9.74 6.25 23.52
CA MET A 48 8.60 5.36 23.17
C MET A 48 7.53 5.33 24.25
N LYS A 49 7.89 5.38 25.54
CA LYS A 49 6.95 5.53 26.67
C LYS A 49 6.04 6.75 26.53
N ARG A 50 6.55 7.85 25.96
CA ARG A 50 5.78 9.06 25.69
C ARG A 50 4.96 8.95 24.41
N LEU A 51 5.50 8.33 23.36
CA LEU A 51 4.86 8.29 22.03
C LEU A 51 3.73 7.27 21.92
N ILE A 52 3.91 6.05 22.42
CA ILE A 52 2.95 4.94 22.21
C ILE A 52 1.52 5.31 22.65
N PRO A 53 1.28 5.93 23.82
CA PRO A 53 -0.07 6.34 24.21
C PRO A 53 -0.72 7.41 23.30
N GLN A 54 0.09 8.17 22.55
CA GLN A 54 -0.41 9.22 21.64
C GLN A 54 -0.87 8.66 20.29
N CYS A 55 -0.48 7.43 19.95
CA CYS A 55 -0.78 6.80 18.66
C CYS A 55 -2.10 5.99 18.64
N GLY A 56 -2.86 5.99 19.74
CA GLY A 56 -4.18 5.34 19.84
C GLY A 56 -4.14 3.84 19.52
N ASP A 57 -5.12 3.38 18.75
CA ASP A 57 -5.29 1.96 18.36
C ASP A 57 -4.51 1.57 17.09
N THR A 58 -3.51 2.37 16.70
CA THR A 58 -2.69 2.06 15.52
C THR A 58 -1.89 0.79 15.78
N CYS A 59 -2.08 -0.21 14.93
CA CYS A 59 -1.41 -1.50 15.03
C CYS A 59 -0.69 -1.86 13.73
N LEU A 60 0.35 -2.70 13.82
CA LEU A 60 0.91 -3.33 12.64
C LEU A 60 -0.13 -4.25 12.02
N GLN A 61 -0.28 -4.15 10.71
CA GLN A 61 -1.26 -4.87 9.94
C GLN A 61 -0.54 -5.63 8.83
N ALA A 62 -0.74 -6.95 8.79
CA ALA A 62 -0.37 -7.73 7.61
C ALA A 62 -1.33 -7.39 6.46
N ARG A 63 -0.79 -7.28 5.24
CA ARG A 63 -1.57 -7.01 4.03
C ARG A 63 -1.29 -8.11 3.02
N GLY A 64 -2.33 -8.83 2.62
CA GLY A 64 -2.29 -9.79 1.50
C GLY A 64 -1.13 -10.78 1.53
N ASP A 65 -0.78 -11.26 0.34
CA ASP A 65 0.37 -12.14 0.10
C ASP A 65 1.70 -11.35 0.01
N ALA A 66 2.83 -12.02 0.23
CA ALA A 66 4.13 -11.35 0.28
C ALA A 66 4.55 -10.85 -1.10
N PHE A 67 4.23 -11.58 -2.17
CA PHE A 67 4.52 -11.17 -3.53
C PHE A 67 3.84 -9.82 -3.87
N SER A 68 2.53 -9.72 -3.70
CA SER A 68 1.76 -8.49 -3.95
C SER A 68 2.24 -7.33 -3.08
N THR A 69 2.63 -7.60 -1.83
CA THR A 69 3.18 -6.59 -0.92
C THR A 69 4.51 -6.04 -1.42
N LEU A 70 5.43 -6.89 -1.83
CA LEU A 70 6.72 -6.48 -2.40
C LEU A 70 6.55 -5.77 -3.74
N ALA A 71 5.70 -6.28 -4.62
CA ALA A 71 5.38 -5.66 -5.90
C ALA A 71 4.83 -4.23 -5.69
N ARG A 72 3.86 -4.06 -4.78
CA ARG A 72 3.31 -2.73 -4.45
C ARG A 72 4.37 -1.79 -3.87
N SER A 73 5.30 -2.31 -3.07
CA SER A 73 6.45 -1.55 -2.56
C SER A 73 7.33 -1.03 -3.70
N ILE A 74 7.71 -1.89 -4.65
CA ILE A 74 8.51 -1.52 -5.84
C ILE A 74 7.81 -0.42 -6.65
N VAL A 75 6.50 -0.57 -6.89
CA VAL A 75 5.71 0.40 -7.65
C VAL A 75 5.71 1.77 -6.97
N GLY A 76 5.63 1.82 -5.64
CA GLY A 76 5.58 3.06 -4.87
C GLY A 76 6.91 3.79 -4.67
N GLN A 77 8.04 3.20 -5.06
CA GLN A 77 9.36 3.82 -4.84
C GLN A 77 9.48 5.19 -5.51
N GLN A 78 10.05 6.16 -4.78
CA GLN A 78 10.40 7.52 -5.22
C GLN A 78 9.22 8.36 -5.75
N ILE A 79 7.98 8.00 -5.43
CA ILE A 79 6.79 8.74 -5.83
C ILE A 79 5.83 8.93 -4.65
N SER A 80 4.90 9.87 -4.77
CA SER A 80 3.90 10.11 -3.73
C SER A 80 2.96 8.90 -3.59
N VAL A 81 2.33 8.77 -2.41
CA VAL A 81 1.34 7.71 -2.14
C VAL A 81 0.21 7.73 -3.18
N LYS A 82 -0.29 8.92 -3.55
CA LYS A 82 -1.34 9.07 -4.56
C LYS A 82 -0.90 8.60 -5.94
N ALA A 83 0.33 8.93 -6.35
CA ALA A 83 0.87 8.46 -7.62
C ALA A 83 1.07 6.94 -7.62
N ALA A 84 1.59 6.38 -6.52
CA ALA A 84 1.78 4.95 -6.34
C ALA A 84 0.47 4.18 -6.46
N GLN A 85 -0.62 4.66 -5.83
CA GLN A 85 -1.95 4.06 -5.95
C GLN A 85 -2.44 4.06 -7.40
N THR A 86 -2.33 5.19 -8.10
CA THR A 86 -2.74 5.27 -9.52
C THR A 86 -1.99 4.28 -10.41
N VAL A 87 -0.66 4.21 -10.28
CA VAL A 87 0.16 3.28 -11.06
C VAL A 87 -0.15 1.83 -10.68
N TRP A 88 -0.32 1.54 -9.39
CA TRP A 88 -0.70 0.22 -8.91
C TRP A 88 -2.03 -0.25 -9.49
N HIS A 89 -3.07 0.58 -9.47
CA HIS A 89 -4.37 0.21 -10.05
C HIS A 89 -4.28 -0.11 -11.54
N ARG A 90 -3.51 0.66 -12.31
CA ARG A 90 -3.31 0.40 -13.75
C ARG A 90 -2.52 -0.89 -13.96
N PHE A 91 -1.44 -1.08 -13.21
CA PHE A 91 -0.60 -2.28 -13.32
C PHE A 91 -1.35 -3.55 -12.90
N ALA A 92 -2.09 -3.51 -11.79
CA ALA A 92 -2.84 -4.65 -11.28
C ALA A 92 -4.04 -5.05 -12.15
N ALA A 93 -4.48 -4.16 -13.06
CA ALA A 93 -5.50 -4.46 -14.05
C ALA A 93 -4.96 -5.19 -15.30
N LEU A 94 -3.64 -5.22 -15.51
CA LEU A 94 -3.03 -5.91 -16.66
C LEU A 94 -3.13 -7.45 -16.55
N PRO A 95 -2.73 -8.09 -15.43
CA PRO A 95 -2.87 -9.53 -15.28
C PRO A 95 -4.26 -9.91 -14.75
N LYS A 96 -4.72 -11.13 -15.04
CA LYS A 96 -5.95 -11.68 -14.46
C LYS A 96 -5.89 -11.81 -12.93
N LYS A 97 -4.71 -12.11 -12.40
CA LYS A 97 -4.40 -12.19 -10.95
C LYS A 97 -2.98 -11.70 -10.72
N MET A 98 -2.76 -10.98 -9.61
CA MET A 98 -1.42 -10.54 -9.19
C MET A 98 -0.62 -11.72 -8.64
N THR A 99 0.03 -12.47 -9.53
CA THR A 99 0.88 -13.62 -9.18
C THR A 99 2.14 -13.59 -10.03
N PRO A 100 3.26 -14.19 -9.58
CA PRO A 100 4.52 -14.20 -10.31
C PRO A 100 4.36 -14.66 -11.76
N ALA A 101 3.74 -15.82 -11.97
CA ALA A 101 3.53 -16.41 -13.29
C ALA A 101 2.66 -15.55 -14.24
N HIS A 102 1.72 -14.75 -13.70
CA HIS A 102 0.91 -13.86 -14.54
C HIS A 102 1.67 -12.57 -14.89
N VAL A 103 2.50 -12.05 -13.97
CA VAL A 103 3.34 -10.88 -14.24
C VAL A 103 4.39 -11.20 -15.30
N LEU A 104 5.00 -12.40 -15.27
CA LEU A 104 5.97 -12.84 -16.27
C LEU A 104 5.40 -12.97 -17.70
N ARG A 105 4.07 -13.04 -17.84
CA ARG A 105 3.39 -13.09 -19.14
C ARG A 105 3.08 -11.71 -19.73
N LEU A 106 3.26 -10.64 -18.97
CA LEU A 106 2.99 -9.29 -19.43
C LEU A 106 4.09 -8.82 -20.38
N LYS A 107 3.71 -8.01 -21.37
CA LYS A 107 4.70 -7.32 -22.21
C LYS A 107 5.24 -6.11 -21.46
N VAL A 108 6.54 -5.87 -21.61
CA VAL A 108 7.22 -4.69 -21.03
C VAL A 108 6.53 -3.39 -21.44
N ASP A 109 6.09 -3.28 -22.70
CA ASP A 109 5.41 -2.08 -23.20
C ASP A 109 4.09 -1.81 -22.48
N ASP A 110 3.30 -2.84 -22.17
CA ASP A 110 2.05 -2.71 -21.41
C ASP A 110 2.33 -2.26 -19.96
N MET A 111 3.36 -2.83 -19.34
CA MET A 111 3.80 -2.43 -18.00
C MET A 111 4.26 -0.96 -17.96
N ARG A 112 4.98 -0.51 -18.98
CA ARG A 112 5.38 0.90 -19.11
C ARG A 112 4.20 1.82 -19.39
N ALA A 113 3.24 1.39 -20.22
CA ALA A 113 2.00 2.13 -20.49
C ALA A 113 1.15 2.31 -19.22
N ALA A 114 1.21 1.36 -18.28
CA ALA A 114 0.59 1.49 -16.96
C ALA A 114 1.27 2.55 -16.04
N GLY A 115 2.43 3.08 -16.43
CA GLY A 115 3.15 4.14 -15.72
C GLY A 115 4.38 3.67 -14.95
N LEU A 116 4.86 2.45 -15.20
CA LEU A 116 6.10 1.95 -14.60
C LEU A 116 7.33 2.49 -15.34
N SER A 117 8.37 2.85 -14.59
CA SER A 117 9.69 3.13 -15.17
C SER A 117 10.34 1.82 -15.63
N ALA A 118 11.30 1.90 -16.55
CA ALA A 118 12.05 0.73 -17.01
C ALA A 118 12.66 -0.06 -15.83
N ARG A 119 13.24 0.65 -14.86
CA ARG A 119 13.84 0.04 -13.68
C ARG A 119 12.84 -0.68 -12.79
N LYS A 120 11.62 -0.14 -12.63
CA LYS A 120 10.55 -0.82 -11.88
C LYS A 120 10.06 -2.06 -12.60
N VAL A 121 10.00 -2.04 -13.93
CA VAL A 121 9.68 -3.24 -14.72
C VAL A 121 10.72 -4.32 -14.50
N GLU A 122 12.01 -4.00 -14.61
CA GLU A 122 13.11 -4.95 -14.34
C GLU A 122 12.99 -5.58 -12.96
N TYR A 123 12.74 -4.78 -11.92
CA TYR A 123 12.58 -5.28 -10.55
C TYR A 123 11.34 -6.16 -10.37
N LEU A 124 10.22 -5.82 -11.00
CA LEU A 124 9.00 -6.63 -10.94
C LEU A 124 9.18 -7.96 -11.66
N VAL A 125 9.89 -7.97 -12.79
CA VAL A 125 10.22 -9.20 -13.53
C VAL A 125 11.16 -10.07 -12.70
N ASP A 126 12.25 -9.52 -12.16
CA ASP A 126 13.19 -10.25 -11.31
C ASP A 126 12.49 -10.82 -10.06
N LEU A 127 11.69 -10.00 -9.36
CA LEU A 127 10.86 -10.44 -8.24
C LEU A 127 9.98 -11.63 -8.64
N SER A 128 9.35 -11.56 -9.81
CA SER A 128 8.46 -12.62 -10.29
C SER A 128 9.24 -13.89 -10.63
N ILE A 129 10.44 -13.79 -11.21
CA ILE A 129 11.32 -14.95 -11.46
C ILE A 129 11.67 -15.64 -10.14
N GLN A 130 12.07 -14.88 -9.12
CA GLN A 130 12.51 -15.46 -7.85
C GLN A 130 11.37 -16.13 -7.08
N PHE A 131 10.17 -15.53 -7.09
CA PHE A 131 9.00 -16.17 -6.50
C PHE A 131 8.53 -17.40 -7.28
N ASP A 132 8.57 -17.37 -8.62
CA ASP A 132 8.20 -18.52 -9.46
C ASP A 132 9.19 -19.68 -9.31
N ALA A 133 10.47 -19.38 -9.14
CA ALA A 133 11.53 -20.34 -8.85
C ALA A 133 11.52 -20.88 -7.40
N GLY A 134 10.67 -20.31 -6.52
CA GLY A 134 10.58 -20.70 -5.11
C GLY A 134 11.81 -20.36 -4.27
N THR A 135 12.67 -19.45 -4.74
CA THR A 135 13.88 -19.01 -4.01
C THR A 135 13.57 -18.03 -2.90
N VAL A 136 12.39 -17.40 -2.94
CA VAL A 136 11.83 -16.57 -1.87
C VAL A 136 10.73 -17.34 -1.16
N HIS A 137 10.88 -17.55 0.15
CA HIS A 137 9.94 -18.31 0.96
C HIS A 137 8.99 -17.40 1.73
N GLU A 138 7.69 -17.67 1.61
CA GLU A 138 6.68 -17.19 2.57
C GLU A 138 6.71 -18.14 3.79
N LYS A 139 6.73 -17.56 5.00
CA LYS A 139 6.93 -18.27 6.27
C LYS A 139 5.63 -18.74 6.89
#